data_AF-A0A8H7X1G5-F1
#
_entry.id   AF-A0A8H7X1G5-F1
#
_cell.length_a   1.000
_cell.length_b   1.000
_cell.length_c   1.000
_cell.angle_alpha   90.00
_cell.angle_beta   90.00
_cell.angle_gamma   90.00
#
_symmetry.space_group_name_H-M   'P 1'
#
loop_
_entity.id
_entity.type
_entity.pdbx_description
1 polymer ?
#
loop_
_entity_poly.entity_id
_entity_poly.type
_entity_poly.pdbx_seq_one_letter_code
_entity_poly.pdbx_strand_id
1 'polypeptide(L)'
;MYDWYCVILLLASFVGFITEEHAISYLSEARGYSYDEVLDYIMSLCPHAWLHELSMTRESLANRAHIALGMKRTVKDYDSQGMVGCMDVFYAKPMLGYGPAANVEDCYDRYISKWDAFVKKDAKYYLMEGDHKTMINSLYVDRFQKLFKRVLEKRGL
;
A
#
# COMPACT_ATOMS: atom_id res chain seq x y z
N MET A 1 -2.25 -7.89 13.30
CA MET A 1 -1.36 -6.76 13.65
C MET A 1 -0.12 -6.89 12.79
N TYR A 2 0.32 -5.85 12.08
CA TYR A 2 1.54 -5.92 11.28
C TYR A 2 2.76 -6.00 12.20
N ASP A 3 3.54 -7.06 12.07
CA ASP A 3 4.86 -7.20 12.69
C ASP A 3 5.96 -6.84 11.68
N TRP A 4 7.21 -6.83 12.14
CA TRP A 4 8.35 -6.52 11.28
C TRP A 4 8.45 -7.48 10.09
N TYR A 5 8.23 -8.79 10.30
CA TYR A 5 8.28 -9.83 9.25
C TYR A 5 7.29 -9.58 8.11
N CYS A 6 6.04 -9.25 8.45
CA CYS A 6 5.04 -8.92 7.43
C CYS A 6 5.43 -7.66 6.66
N VAL A 7 5.98 -6.65 7.34
CA VAL A 7 6.40 -5.39 6.69
C VAL A 7 7.58 -5.60 5.75
N ILE A 8 8.62 -6.32 6.17
CA ILE A 8 9.81 -6.53 5.34
C ILE A 8 9.50 -7.38 4.10
N LEU A 9 8.67 -8.43 4.24
CA LEU A 9 8.28 -9.28 3.10
C LEU A 9 7.38 -8.53 2.11
N LEU A 10 6.42 -7.74 2.60
CA LEU A 10 5.63 -6.86 1.73
C LEU A 10 6.51 -5.86 0.99
N LEU A 11 7.46 -5.23 1.69
CA LEU A 11 8.37 -4.27 1.09
C LEU A 11 9.24 -4.94 0.02
N ALA A 12 9.83 -6.09 0.33
CA ALA A 12 10.60 -6.88 -0.63
C ALA A 12 9.77 -7.25 -1.87
N SER A 13 8.48 -7.57 -1.70
CA SER A 13 7.58 -7.82 -2.83
C SER A 13 7.28 -6.58 -3.67
N PHE A 14 7.13 -5.40 -3.05
CA PHE A 14 6.89 -4.14 -3.77
C PHE A 14 8.07 -3.72 -4.62
N VAL A 15 9.30 -3.96 -4.14
CA VAL A 15 10.52 -3.65 -4.88
C VAL A 15 10.96 -4.80 -5.80
N GLY A 16 10.12 -5.82 -5.98
CA GLY A 16 10.35 -6.90 -6.95
C GLY A 16 11.44 -7.90 -6.57
N PHE A 17 11.87 -7.96 -5.31
CA PHE A 17 12.88 -8.93 -4.88
C PHE A 17 12.30 -10.33 -4.71
N ILE A 18 11.04 -10.40 -4.31
CA ILE A 18 10.25 -11.63 -4.20
C ILE A 18 8.84 -11.38 -4.77
N THR A 19 8.10 -12.44 -5.08
CA THR A 19 6.69 -12.25 -5.46
C THR A 19 5.82 -12.05 -4.22
N GLU A 20 4.62 -11.50 -4.41
CA GLU A 20 3.66 -11.34 -3.32
C GLU A 20 3.19 -12.69 -2.77
N GLU A 21 2.99 -13.68 -3.64
CA GLU A 21 2.60 -15.03 -3.26
C GLU A 21 3.68 -15.68 -2.39
N HIS A 22 4.95 -15.46 -2.72
CA HIS A 22 6.07 -15.92 -1.91
C HIS A 22 6.13 -15.22 -0.55
N ALA A 23 5.92 -13.89 -0.51
CA ALA A 23 5.83 -13.14 0.74
C ALA A 23 4.72 -13.68 1.67
N ILE A 24 3.56 -14.05 1.10
CA ILE A 24 2.45 -14.63 1.87
C ILE A 24 2.83 -16.00 2.42
N SER A 25 3.33 -16.89 1.55
CA SER A 25 3.58 -18.29 1.92
C SER A 25 4.74 -18.44 2.90
N TYR A 26 5.78 -17.60 2.79
CA TYR A 26 6.96 -17.63 3.64
C TYR A 26 6.74 -16.95 5.00
N LEU A 27 5.72 -16.09 5.16
CA LEU A 27 5.53 -15.28 6.38
C LEU A 27 5.50 -16.09 7.68
N SER A 28 4.86 -17.27 7.67
CA SER A 28 4.79 -18.11 8.87
C SER A 28 6.17 -18.68 9.24
N GLU A 29 6.97 -19.04 8.25
CA GLU A 29 8.31 -19.59 8.45
C GLU A 29 9.30 -18.49 8.85
N ALA A 30 9.21 -17.32 8.21
CA ALA A 30 10.03 -16.14 8.50
C ALA A 30 10.02 -15.77 9.99
N ARG A 31 8.88 -15.91 10.67
CA ARG A 31 8.72 -15.65 12.11
C ARG A 31 9.51 -16.59 13.01
N GLY A 32 9.97 -17.74 12.50
CA GLY A 32 10.85 -18.68 13.20
C GLY A 32 12.33 -18.30 13.12
N TYR A 33 12.70 -17.37 12.24
CA TYR A 33 14.08 -16.91 12.06
C TYR A 33 14.33 -15.55 12.72
N SER A 34 15.60 -15.23 12.95
CA SER A 34 16.03 -13.89 13.31
C SER A 34 15.80 -12.89 12.18
N TYR A 35 15.76 -11.60 12.50
CA TYR A 35 15.62 -10.55 11.49
C TYR A 35 16.79 -10.56 10.49
N ASP A 36 17.98 -10.91 10.97
CA ASP A 36 19.18 -10.97 10.15
C ASP A 36 19.11 -12.12 9.13
N GLU A 37 18.68 -13.31 9.54
CA GLU A 37 18.48 -14.45 8.65
C GLU A 37 17.44 -14.16 7.56
N VAL A 38 16.33 -13.49 7.92
CA VAL A 38 15.29 -13.10 6.95
C VAL A 38 15.82 -12.05 5.97
N LEU A 39 16.60 -11.08 6.44
CA LEU A 39 17.23 -10.09 5.55
C LEU A 39 18.21 -10.76 4.58
N ASP A 40 19.08 -11.64 5.08
CA ASP A 40 20.06 -12.33 4.25
C ASP A 40 19.36 -13.21 3.20
N TYR A 41 18.28 -13.88 3.58
CA TYR A 41 17.43 -14.63 2.65
C TYR A 41 16.85 -13.75 1.54
N ILE A 42 16.20 -12.62 1.89
CA ILE A 42 15.64 -11.69 0.90
C ILE A 42 16.73 -11.13 -0.02
N MET A 43 17.88 -10.75 0.52
CA MET A 43 19.01 -10.23 -0.25
C MET A 43 19.57 -11.28 -1.22
N SER A 44 19.52 -12.57 -0.86
CA SER A 44 19.96 -13.67 -1.72
C SER A 44 19.04 -13.91 -2.93
N LEU A 45 17.76 -13.53 -2.82
CA LEU A 45 16.77 -13.64 -3.90
C LEU A 45 16.78 -12.43 -4.83
N CYS A 46 17.41 -11.33 -4.43
CA CYS A 46 17.36 -10.09 -5.19
C CYS A 46 18.18 -10.19 -6.50
N PRO A 47 17.59 -9.84 -7.65
CA PRO A 47 18.37 -9.70 -8.88
C PRO A 47 19.40 -8.57 -8.73
N HIS A 48 20.68 -8.83 -9.03
CA HIS A 48 21.77 -7.86 -8.83
C HIS A 48 21.55 -6.50 -9.50
N ALA A 49 20.87 -6.47 -10.65
CA ALA A 49 20.54 -5.22 -11.36
C ALA A 49 19.67 -4.26 -10.51
N TRP A 50 18.76 -4.82 -9.70
CA TRP A 50 17.81 -4.04 -8.90
C TRP A 50 18.47 -3.42 -7.66
N LEU A 51 19.47 -4.09 -7.07
CA LEU A 51 20.22 -3.54 -5.93
C LEU A 51 20.89 -2.21 -6.29
N HIS A 52 21.46 -2.13 -7.50
CA HIS A 52 22.10 -0.90 -7.97
C HIS A 52 21.08 0.19 -8.30
N GLU A 53 20.04 -0.14 -9.06
CA GLU A 53 19.00 0.82 -9.47
C GLU A 53 18.28 1.44 -8.28
N LEU A 54 17.94 0.63 -7.27
CA LEU A 54 17.22 1.09 -6.07
C LEU A 54 18.14 1.60 -4.96
N SER A 55 19.46 1.58 -5.19
CA SER A 55 20.48 1.81 -4.14
C SER A 55 20.17 0.99 -2.87
N MET A 56 19.72 -0.25 -3.07
CA MET A 56 19.25 -1.10 -1.99
C MET A 56 20.42 -1.92 -1.44
N THR A 57 20.81 -1.60 -0.21
CA THR A 57 21.68 -2.44 0.62
C THR A 57 20.85 -3.15 1.68
N ARG A 58 21.41 -4.20 2.29
CA ARG A 58 20.83 -4.89 3.45
C ARG A 58 20.42 -3.91 4.55
N GLU A 59 21.31 -2.97 4.89
CA GLU A 59 21.06 -1.93 5.90
C GLU A 59 19.92 -1.00 5.48
N SER A 60 19.92 -0.53 4.23
CA SER A 60 18.88 0.36 3.73
C SER A 60 17.50 -0.33 3.72
N LEU A 61 17.46 -1.63 3.41
CA LEU A 61 16.26 -2.44 3.40
C LEU A 61 15.68 -2.60 4.82
N ALA A 62 16.55 -2.93 5.79
CA ALA A 62 16.18 -3.00 7.21
C ALA A 62 15.64 -1.65 7.73
N ASN A 63 16.31 -0.55 7.40
CA ASN A 63 15.89 0.80 7.77
C ASN A 63 14.52 1.16 7.17
N ARG A 64 14.29 0.86 5.89
CA ARG A 64 13.00 1.10 5.24
C ARG A 64 11.88 0.28 5.88
N ALA A 65 12.14 -0.97 6.27
CA ALA A 65 11.16 -1.79 7.00
C ALA A 65 10.84 -1.20 8.38
N HIS A 66 11.84 -0.65 9.08
CA HIS A 66 11.63 0.04 10.35
C HIS A 66 10.76 1.28 10.19
N ILE A 67 11.06 2.13 9.20
CA ILE A 67 10.26 3.32 8.87
C ILE A 67 8.82 2.92 8.52
N ALA A 68 8.64 1.94 7.64
CA ALA A 68 7.32 1.49 7.22
C ALA A 68 6.49 0.92 8.39
N LEU A 69 7.12 0.17 9.30
CA LEU A 69 6.47 -0.32 10.52
C LEU A 69 6.11 0.84 11.46
N GLY A 70 7.01 1.81 11.60
CA GLY A 70 6.76 3.04 12.37
C GLY A 70 5.55 3.80 11.84
N MET A 71 5.47 4.05 10.54
CA MET A 71 4.32 4.69 9.89
C MET A 71 3.02 3.93 10.17
N LYS A 72 3.04 2.59 10.02
CA LYS A 72 1.85 1.76 10.32
C LYS A 72 1.41 1.87 11.77
N ARG A 73 2.35 1.94 12.72
CA ARG A 73 2.05 2.11 14.15
C ARG A 73 1.47 3.49 14.44
N THR A 74 2.04 4.55 13.85
CA THR A 74 1.57 5.92 14.04
C THR A 74 0.15 6.13 13.51
N VAL A 75 -0.17 5.57 12.34
CA VAL A 75 -1.49 5.75 11.71
C VAL A 75 -2.56 4.85 12.36
N LYS A 76 -2.18 3.78 13.07
CA LYS A 76 -3.13 2.83 13.68
C LYS A 76 -4.13 3.52 14.60
N ASP A 77 -3.64 4.45 15.41
CA ASP A 77 -4.44 5.16 16.41
C ASP A 77 -4.78 6.59 15.94
N TYR A 78 -4.54 6.90 14.65
CA TYR A 78 -4.91 8.18 14.06
C TYR A 78 -6.42 8.26 13.88
N ASP A 79 -7.02 9.24 14.54
CA ASP A 79 -8.43 9.57 14.41
C ASP A 79 -8.58 10.87 13.62
N SER A 80 -9.20 10.77 12.44
CA SER A 80 -9.45 11.93 11.58
C SER A 80 -10.46 12.85 12.27
N GLN A 81 -10.21 14.17 12.22
CA GLN A 81 -11.07 15.19 12.84
C GLN A 81 -11.36 16.33 11.87
N GLY A 82 -12.47 17.03 12.10
CA GLY A 82 -12.89 18.20 11.31
C GLY A 82 -13.79 17.85 10.13
N MET A 83 -14.17 18.88 9.35
CA MET A 83 -15.03 18.72 8.17
C MET A 83 -14.57 19.61 7.02
N VAL A 84 -14.59 19.06 5.81
CA VAL A 84 -14.32 19.79 4.56
C VAL A 84 -15.61 20.08 3.80
N GLY A 85 -15.60 21.09 2.92
CA GLY A 85 -16.78 21.46 2.14
C GLY A 85 -17.17 20.40 1.09
N CYS A 86 -16.18 19.71 0.54
CA CYS A 86 -16.34 18.65 -0.45
C CYS A 86 -15.10 17.74 -0.45
N MET A 87 -15.25 16.50 -0.90
CA MET A 87 -14.15 15.53 -1.04
C MET A 87 -14.37 14.64 -2.27
N ASP A 88 -13.28 14.33 -2.96
CA ASP A 88 -13.20 13.32 -4.03
C ASP A 88 -12.23 12.23 -3.58
N VAL A 89 -12.72 11.01 -3.41
CA VAL A 89 -11.98 9.86 -2.88
C VAL A 89 -11.69 8.89 -4.02
N PHE A 90 -10.42 8.81 -4.39
CA PHE A 90 -9.92 7.81 -5.34
C PHE A 90 -9.45 6.60 -4.55
N TYR A 91 -10.07 5.45 -4.76
CA TYR A 91 -9.75 4.23 -4.04
C TYR A 91 -9.55 3.06 -5.01
N ALA A 92 -8.75 2.09 -4.60
CA ALA A 92 -8.43 0.92 -5.41
C ALA A 92 -9.03 -0.35 -4.78
N LYS A 93 -8.98 -1.45 -5.54
CA LYS A 93 -9.39 -2.76 -5.02
C LYS A 93 -8.52 -3.15 -3.81
N PRO A 94 -9.09 -3.82 -2.79
CA PRO A 94 -8.30 -4.24 -1.64
C PRO A 94 -7.28 -5.32 -2.02
N MET A 95 -6.19 -5.41 -1.26
CA MET A 95 -5.26 -6.53 -1.32
C MET A 95 -5.87 -7.75 -0.66
N LEU A 96 -6.30 -8.72 -1.45
CA LEU A 96 -6.81 -9.98 -0.92
C LEU A 96 -5.70 -10.70 -0.12
N GLY A 97 -6.03 -11.15 1.09
CA GLY A 97 -5.09 -11.86 1.98
C GLY A 97 -4.22 -10.96 2.88
N TYR A 98 -4.12 -9.66 2.60
CA TYR A 98 -3.35 -8.71 3.44
C TYR A 98 -4.21 -7.63 4.11
N GLY A 99 -5.34 -7.27 3.50
CA GLY A 99 -6.27 -6.27 4.01
C GLY A 99 -7.44 -6.87 4.78
N PRO A 100 -8.19 -6.04 5.53
CA PRO A 100 -9.35 -6.49 6.30
C PRO A 100 -10.64 -6.56 5.47
N ALA A 101 -10.56 -6.27 4.16
CA ALA A 101 -11.67 -6.28 3.23
C ALA A 101 -11.62 -7.50 2.32
N ALA A 102 -12.76 -8.19 2.14
CA ALA A 102 -12.84 -9.42 1.36
C ALA A 102 -13.01 -9.20 -0.15
N ASN A 103 -13.59 -8.07 -0.55
CA ASN A 103 -13.83 -7.67 -1.92
C ASN A 103 -14.00 -6.14 -2.02
N VAL A 104 -14.27 -5.63 -3.22
CA VAL A 104 -14.36 -4.19 -3.48
C VAL A 104 -15.56 -3.58 -2.75
N GLU A 105 -16.69 -4.28 -2.74
CA GLU A 105 -17.92 -3.85 -2.08
C GLU A 105 -17.73 -3.75 -0.57
N ASP A 106 -17.17 -4.78 0.07
CA ASP A 106 -16.82 -4.80 1.50
C ASP A 106 -15.79 -3.73 1.86
N CYS A 107 -14.83 -3.46 0.95
CA CYS A 107 -13.88 -2.36 1.09
C CYS A 107 -14.60 -1.01 1.11
N TYR A 108 -15.50 -0.81 0.15
CA TYR A 108 -16.26 0.42 0.03
C TYR A 108 -17.16 0.65 1.24
N ASP A 109 -18.04 -0.31 1.56
CA ASP A 109 -19.09 -0.16 2.56
C ASP A 109 -18.54 0.01 3.98
N ARG A 110 -17.46 -0.69 4.33
CA ARG A 110 -16.95 -0.70 5.72
C ARG A 110 -15.82 0.28 5.98
N TYR A 111 -15.10 0.70 4.94
CA TYR A 111 -13.88 1.48 5.12
C TYR A 111 -13.93 2.79 4.32
N ILE A 112 -14.18 2.74 3.02
CA ILE A 112 -14.07 3.93 2.17
C ILE A 112 -15.25 4.89 2.36
N SER A 113 -16.48 4.39 2.48
CA SER A 113 -17.70 5.20 2.67
C SER A 113 -17.67 6.06 3.94
N LYS A 114 -16.82 5.71 4.93
CA LYS A 114 -16.65 6.46 6.18
C LYS A 114 -16.17 7.89 5.97
N TRP A 115 -15.59 8.20 4.81
CA TRP A 115 -15.22 9.56 4.46
C TRP A 115 -16.42 10.52 4.42
N ASP A 116 -17.65 10.03 4.23
CA ASP A 116 -18.87 10.86 4.27
C ASP A 116 -19.05 11.59 5.61
N ALA A 117 -18.57 11.03 6.71
CA ALA A 117 -18.63 11.67 8.04
C ALA A 117 -17.79 12.97 8.12
N PHE A 118 -16.86 13.18 7.19
CA PHE A 118 -15.90 14.31 7.20
C PHE A 118 -16.21 15.38 6.15
N VAL A 119 -17.38 15.33 5.50
CA VAL A 119 -17.70 16.25 4.40
C VAL A 119 -19.08 16.87 4.61
N LYS A 120 -19.20 18.18 4.38
CA LYS A 120 -20.47 18.92 4.49
C LYS A 120 -21.47 18.59 3.38
N LYS A 121 -20.97 18.07 2.25
CA LYS A 121 -21.72 17.60 1.08
C LYS A 121 -21.26 16.19 0.77
N ASP A 122 -22.09 15.34 0.16
CA ASP A 122 -21.70 13.95 -0.14
C ASP A 122 -20.32 13.86 -0.81
N ALA A 123 -19.45 13.00 -0.28
CA ALA A 123 -18.18 12.71 -0.92
C ALA A 123 -18.41 11.99 -2.25
N LYS A 124 -17.49 12.18 -3.21
CA LYS A 124 -17.54 11.48 -4.49
C LYS A 124 -16.47 10.41 -4.52
N TYR A 125 -16.87 9.20 -4.87
CA TYR A 125 -16.00 8.03 -4.82
C TYR A 125 -15.70 7.54 -6.22
N TYR A 126 -14.42 7.27 -6.48
CA TYR A 126 -13.94 6.82 -7.77
C TYR A 126 -13.11 5.56 -7.57
N LEU A 127 -13.62 4.43 -8.06
CA LEU A 127 -12.88 3.17 -8.08
C LEU A 127 -11.84 3.23 -9.22
N MET A 128 -10.58 3.08 -8.85
CA MET A 128 -9.46 3.06 -9.79
C MET A 128 -9.24 1.66 -10.34
N GLU A 129 -8.75 1.60 -11.58
CA GLU A 129 -8.25 0.36 -12.14
C GLU A 129 -6.91 -0.02 -11.49
N GLY A 130 -6.67 -1.33 -11.39
CA GLY A 130 -5.56 -1.88 -10.61
C GLY A 130 -5.84 -1.89 -9.11
N ASP A 131 -4.77 -2.04 -8.34
CA ASP A 131 -4.71 -1.94 -6.89
C ASP A 131 -3.83 -0.75 -6.47
N HIS A 132 -3.67 -0.54 -5.17
CA HIS A 132 -2.81 0.52 -4.63
C HIS A 132 -1.33 0.48 -5.10
N LYS A 133 -0.84 -0.63 -5.66
CA LYS A 133 0.53 -0.79 -6.19
C LYS A 133 0.59 -0.41 -7.66
N THR A 134 -0.47 -0.75 -8.39
CA THR A 134 -0.49 -0.74 -9.84
C THR A 134 -1.24 0.45 -10.42
N MET A 135 -2.12 1.12 -9.67
CA MET A 135 -2.95 2.21 -10.20
C MET A 135 -2.17 3.39 -10.83
N ILE A 136 -0.89 3.56 -10.50
CA ILE A 136 0.01 4.58 -11.07
C ILE A 136 1.12 4.00 -11.96
N ASN A 137 1.07 2.71 -12.28
CA ASN A 137 2.02 2.09 -13.20
C ASN A 137 1.70 2.44 -14.66
N SER A 138 2.59 2.08 -15.59
CA SER A 138 2.44 2.37 -17.01
C SER A 138 1.15 1.82 -17.65
N LEU A 139 0.53 0.79 -17.07
CA LEU A 139 -0.70 0.18 -17.58
C LEU A 139 -1.96 1.00 -17.23
N TYR A 140 -1.96 1.70 -16.09
CA TYR A 140 -3.15 2.37 -15.54
C TYR A 140 -2.99 3.90 -15.39
N VAL A 141 -1.76 4.41 -15.38
CA VAL A 141 -1.46 5.83 -15.08
C VAL A 141 -2.14 6.81 -16.03
N ASP A 142 -2.29 6.45 -17.30
CA ASP A 142 -2.93 7.32 -18.30
C ASP A 142 -4.42 7.52 -17.99
N ARG A 143 -5.11 6.45 -17.59
CA ARG A 143 -6.53 6.47 -17.21
C ARG A 143 -6.73 7.16 -15.86
N PHE A 144 -5.87 6.87 -14.88
CA PHE A 144 -5.85 7.59 -13.61
C PHE A 144 -5.71 9.10 -13.84
N GLN A 145 -4.71 9.51 -14.64
CA GLN A 145 -4.44 10.92 -14.91
C GLN A 145 -5.59 11.62 -15.63
N LYS A 146 -6.20 10.99 -16.65
CA LYS A 146 -7.37 11.54 -17.36
C LYS A 146 -8.56 11.75 -16.42
N LEU A 147 -8.82 10.79 -15.53
CA LEU A 147 -9.92 10.89 -14.56
C LEU A 147 -9.62 11.95 -13.51
N PHE A 148 -8.42 11.94 -12.94
CA PHE A 148 -7.98 12.92 -11.95
C PHE A 148 -8.10 14.35 -12.49
N LYS A 149 -7.59 14.62 -13.70
CA LYS A 149 -7.74 15.92 -14.36
C LYS A 149 -9.20 16.34 -14.54
N ARG A 150 -10.05 15.44 -15.02
CA ARG A 150 -11.48 15.73 -15.20
C ARG A 150 -12.17 16.07 -13.87
N VAL A 151 -11.78 15.42 -12.79
CA VAL A 151 -12.33 15.72 -11.45
C VAL A 151 -11.85 17.09 -10.99
N LEU A 152 -10.56 17.43 -11.17
CA LEU A 152 -10.02 18.76 -10.86
C LEU A 152 -10.70 19.87 -11.69
N GLU A 153 -10.87 19.67 -13.00
CA GLU A 153 -11.54 20.63 -13.88
C GLU A 153 -12.98 20.91 -13.42
N LYS A 154 -13.71 19.87 -12.97
CA LYS A 154 -15.05 20.04 -12.37
C LYS A 154 -15.04 20.82 -11.06
N ARG A 155 -13.91 20.90 -10.38
CA ARG A 155 -13.67 21.73 -9.19
C ARG A 155 -13.16 23.13 -9.54
N GLY A 156 -12.85 23.40 -10.81
CA GLY A 156 -12.25 24.65 -11.27
C GLY A 156 -10.75 24.77 -10.98
N LEU A 157 -10.05 23.64 -10.86
CA LEU A 157 -8.60 23.53 -10.64
C LEU A 157 -7.87 23.04 -11.89
#